data_AF-B7G4E5-F1
#
_entry.id   AF-B7G4E5-F1
#
_cell.length_a   1.000
_cell.length_b   1.000
_cell.length_c   1.000
_cell.angle_alpha   90.00
_cell.angle_beta   90.00
_cell.angle_gamma   90.00
#
_symmetry.space_group_name_H-M   'P 1'
#
loop_
_entity.id
_entity.type
_entity.pdbx_description
1 polymer ?
#
loop_
_entity_poly.entity_id
_entity_poly.type
_entity_poly.pdbx_seq_one_letter_code
_entity_poly.pdbx_strand_id
1 'polypeptide(L)'
;MSSKMRVVLSNKSLWTFLKGVVLLIVSSFFSFTSGFSFELTSRRQALGWMSGATTASFFRGNDRFANALEELPASFDVDSYLKSGFVLNPMGVSGQAGKSRPETGVLLRDGSEVSRDPRTGEILAEIILTTISGEKVPVLASYSSTWPLATGSVFDVECRDLKTGDTAFLAVSSSTGGKSISELKDSFFTNNLFAPKGRFSSYGQPTDIKVRKNSVTGAYRVLDLSFSTLSQSTQTEIPRRARLIATIPEGTNQAVMLIGSAADLRWRKGSEKEIEQVINSFRAIPAPQTNMKVRAKERRNQG
;
A
#
# COMPACT_ATOMS: atom_id res chain seq x y z
N MET A 1 -36.86 28.88 -65.35
CA MET A 1 -37.03 30.14 -64.57
C MET A 1 -38.15 29.93 -63.56
N SER A 2 -37.84 29.70 -62.29
CA SER A 2 -38.79 29.69 -61.16
C SER A 2 -37.95 29.46 -59.89
N SER A 3 -37.56 30.50 -59.18
CA SER A 3 -38.27 31.25 -58.13
C SER A 3 -37.80 30.79 -56.74
N LYS A 4 -37.20 31.75 -56.03
CA LYS A 4 -36.64 31.65 -54.69
C LYS A 4 -37.74 31.37 -53.66
N MET A 5 -37.44 30.56 -52.65
CA MET A 5 -38.02 30.76 -51.32
C MET A 5 -36.98 30.43 -50.25
N ARG A 6 -36.57 31.47 -49.52
CA ARG A 6 -35.59 31.45 -48.43
C ARG A 6 -36.41 31.65 -47.15
N VAL A 7 -36.56 30.61 -46.33
CA VAL A 7 -37.23 30.72 -45.03
C VAL A 7 -36.17 30.91 -43.96
N VAL A 8 -36.18 32.10 -43.35
CA VAL A 8 -35.41 32.46 -42.16
C VAL A 8 -36.33 32.23 -40.96
N LEU A 9 -35.98 31.31 -40.07
CA LEU A 9 -36.63 31.16 -38.78
C LEU A 9 -35.63 31.55 -37.68
N SER A 10 -35.81 32.78 -37.19
CA SER A 10 -35.34 33.25 -35.90
C SER A 10 -36.37 32.85 -34.86
N ASN A 11 -35.96 32.19 -33.77
CA ASN A 11 -36.78 32.18 -32.56
C ASN A 11 -35.91 32.17 -31.29
N LYS A 12 -35.61 33.38 -30.82
CA LYS A 12 -35.32 33.68 -29.42
C LYS A 12 -36.65 33.57 -28.66
N SER A 13 -36.81 32.57 -27.78
CA SER A 13 -37.81 32.59 -26.69
C SER A 13 -37.81 31.23 -25.98
N LEU A 14 -36.87 31.00 -25.08
CA LEU A 14 -36.99 29.92 -24.09
C LEU A 14 -36.25 30.31 -22.79
N TRP A 15 -36.61 31.48 -22.27
CA TRP A 15 -36.08 32.05 -21.02
C TRP A 15 -37.22 32.65 -20.21
N THR A 16 -38.22 31.84 -19.84
CA THR A 16 -39.19 32.19 -18.79
C THR A 16 -40.08 30.99 -18.50
N PHE A 17 -39.58 30.00 -17.75
CA PHE A 17 -40.42 29.05 -17.00
C PHE A 17 -39.52 28.31 -16.01
N LEU A 18 -39.26 28.93 -14.85
CA LEU A 18 -39.02 28.29 -13.54
C LEU A 18 -38.53 29.39 -12.56
N LYS A 19 -39.43 30.32 -12.23
CA LYS A 19 -39.36 31.12 -11.00
C LYS A 19 -40.76 31.07 -10.40
N GLY A 20 -40.91 30.37 -9.28
CA GLY A 20 -42.14 30.43 -8.49
C GLY A 20 -42.52 29.13 -7.83
N VAL A 21 -41.80 28.74 -6.77
CA VAL A 21 -42.42 28.16 -5.57
C VAL A 21 -41.59 28.62 -4.37
N VAL A 22 -42.12 29.60 -3.65
CA VAL A 22 -41.70 30.04 -2.31
C VAL A 22 -42.94 29.92 -1.44
N LEU A 23 -42.94 29.01 -0.45
CA LEU A 23 -43.60 29.17 0.87
C LEU A 23 -43.25 27.93 1.74
N LEU A 24 -42.42 28.00 2.80
CA LEU A 24 -42.65 28.49 4.18
C LEU A 24 -43.27 27.42 5.13
N ILE A 25 -42.45 26.75 5.95
CA ILE A 25 -42.73 26.24 7.33
C ILE A 25 -41.33 26.07 8.01
N VAL A 26 -40.86 27.03 8.82
CA VAL A 26 -40.99 27.15 10.31
C VAL A 26 -40.31 26.02 11.11
N SER A 27 -39.19 26.41 11.72
CA SER A 27 -38.52 25.96 12.95
C SER A 27 -38.93 24.65 13.64
N SER A 28 -37.94 23.82 13.95
CA SER A 28 -37.84 23.13 15.24
C SER A 28 -36.38 22.84 15.59
N PHE A 29 -35.91 23.55 16.60
CA PHE A 29 -34.80 23.20 17.47
C PHE A 29 -35.03 21.81 18.08
N PHE A 30 -34.05 20.92 18.00
CA PHE A 30 -33.86 19.85 18.99
C PHE A 30 -32.37 19.65 19.24
N SER A 31 -31.89 20.26 20.32
CA SER A 31 -30.65 19.87 20.99
C SER A 31 -30.93 18.56 21.72
N PHE A 32 -30.23 17.49 21.35
CA PHE A 32 -30.21 16.25 22.13
C PHE A 32 -28.88 16.15 22.85
N THR A 33 -28.86 16.65 24.08
CA THR A 33 -27.83 16.36 25.08
C THR A 33 -28.26 15.14 25.89
N SER A 34 -27.53 14.04 25.71
CA SER A 34 -27.41 12.92 26.65
C SER A 34 -26.16 12.16 26.21
N GLY A 35 -25.02 12.18 26.93
CA GLY A 35 -24.95 11.91 28.35
C GLY A 35 -24.90 10.40 28.56
N PHE A 36 -23.82 9.75 28.13
CA PHE A 36 -23.46 8.39 28.53
C PHE A 36 -21.94 8.31 28.68
N SER A 37 -21.46 8.72 29.86
CA SER A 37 -20.18 8.29 30.40
C SER A 37 -20.33 6.83 30.82
N PHE A 38 -19.49 5.95 30.30
CA PHE A 38 -19.25 4.63 30.90
C PHE A 38 -17.81 4.62 31.40
N GLU A 39 -17.68 5.03 32.65
CA GLU A 39 -16.48 4.95 33.47
C GLU A 39 -16.42 3.53 34.03
N LEU A 40 -15.56 2.68 33.48
CA LEU A 40 -15.20 1.38 34.07
C LEU A 40 -13.83 1.51 34.72
N THR A 41 -13.82 2.23 35.84
CA THR A 41 -12.72 2.19 36.80
C THR A 41 -13.04 1.10 37.81
N SER A 42 -12.29 -0.01 37.79
CA SER A 42 -12.26 -0.94 38.92
C SER A 42 -10.84 -1.44 39.21
N ARG A 43 -10.33 -0.92 40.32
CA ARG A 43 -9.64 -1.64 41.39
C ARG A 43 -8.43 -2.52 41.03
N ARG A 44 -7.24 -1.90 41.06
CA ARG A 44 -6.14 -2.39 41.90
C ARG A 44 -5.49 -1.21 42.62
N GLN A 45 -5.97 -0.96 43.83
CA GLN A 45 -5.26 -0.17 44.82
C GLN A 45 -4.38 -1.10 45.67
N ALA A 46 -3.18 -0.59 45.92
CA ALA A 46 -2.55 -0.48 47.24
C ALA A 46 -1.65 -1.62 47.76
N LEU A 47 -0.57 -1.10 48.39
CA LEU A 47 0.34 -1.64 49.40
C LEU A 47 1.57 -2.40 48.84
N GLY A 48 2.81 -2.03 49.16
CA GLY A 48 3.29 -0.97 50.05
C GLY A 48 4.79 -1.09 50.34
N TRP A 49 5.36 0.03 50.80
CA TRP A 49 6.46 0.18 51.78
C TRP A 49 7.89 -0.01 51.24
N MET A 50 8.67 1.06 51.12
CA MET A 50 9.51 1.70 52.16
C MET A 50 10.65 0.84 52.71
N SER A 51 11.87 1.24 52.37
CA SER A 51 13.15 1.22 53.12
C SER A 51 14.29 0.94 52.14
N GLY A 52 15.47 1.55 52.18
CA GLY A 52 16.06 2.55 53.05
C GLY A 52 17.52 2.77 52.62
N ALA A 53 18.09 3.88 53.10
CA ALA A 53 19.51 4.14 53.36
C ALA A 53 20.57 3.98 52.24
N THR A 54 21.09 5.14 51.86
CA THR A 54 22.49 5.46 51.56
C THR A 54 23.54 4.55 52.21
N THR A 55 24.49 4.06 51.40
CA THR A 55 25.90 3.94 51.81
C THR A 55 26.81 4.09 50.59
N ALA A 56 27.75 5.03 50.67
CA ALA A 56 28.86 5.20 49.73
C ALA A 56 30.13 4.66 50.38
N SER A 57 30.92 3.88 49.64
CA SER A 57 32.32 3.64 49.96
C SER A 57 33.10 3.28 48.70
N PHE A 58 34.22 3.98 48.55
CA PHE A 58 35.22 3.87 47.49
C PHE A 58 36.11 2.64 47.72
N PHE A 59 36.45 1.91 46.65
CA PHE A 59 37.76 1.25 46.54
C PHE A 59 38.29 1.38 45.11
N ARG A 60 39.56 1.75 45.04
CA ARG A 60 40.40 2.02 43.86
C ARG A 60 41.38 0.85 43.76
N GLY A 61 41.57 0.26 42.57
CA GLY A 61 42.64 -0.71 42.34
C GLY A 61 42.52 -1.50 41.03
N ASN A 62 43.47 -1.25 40.12
CA ASN A 62 43.74 -2.00 38.88
C ASN A 62 43.86 -3.52 39.10
N ASP A 63 43.34 -4.33 38.17
CA ASP A 63 44.13 -5.06 37.16
C ASP A 63 43.32 -6.21 36.49
N ARG A 64 43.37 -6.22 35.14
CA ARG A 64 43.40 -7.40 34.24
C ARG A 64 42.15 -8.27 34.01
N PHE A 65 41.70 -8.21 32.74
CA PHE A 65 41.13 -9.27 31.88
C PHE A 65 40.13 -10.27 32.48
N ALA A 66 38.84 -10.09 32.18
CA ALA A 66 37.92 -11.20 31.94
C ALA A 66 36.75 -10.75 31.05
N ASN A 67 36.44 -11.61 30.08
CA ASN A 67 35.44 -11.42 29.03
C ASN A 67 34.03 -11.16 29.61
N ALA A 68 33.46 -9.97 29.36
CA ALA A 68 32.03 -9.75 29.45
C ALA A 68 31.43 -9.99 28.06
N LEU A 69 31.13 -11.25 27.78
CA LEU A 69 30.26 -11.67 26.71
C LEU A 69 28.90 -10.99 26.96
N GLU A 70 28.51 -10.06 26.10
CA GLU A 70 27.16 -9.50 26.09
C GLU A 70 26.18 -10.68 25.87
N GLU A 71 25.42 -11.02 26.90
CA GLU A 71 24.40 -12.08 26.85
C GLU A 71 23.39 -11.74 25.76
N LEU A 72 23.50 -12.45 24.63
CA LEU A 72 22.46 -12.56 23.63
C LEU A 72 21.15 -12.99 24.32
N PRO A 73 20.00 -12.36 24.05
CA PRO A 73 18.73 -12.83 24.59
C PRO A 73 18.45 -14.25 24.07
N ALA A 74 18.62 -15.24 24.96
CA ALA A 74 18.43 -16.67 24.69
C ALA A 74 16.96 -17.10 24.64
N SER A 75 16.01 -16.16 24.57
CA SER A 75 14.59 -16.44 24.44
C SER A 75 14.09 -16.05 23.05
N PHE A 76 13.74 -17.06 22.26
CA PHE A 76 13.02 -16.90 21.00
C PHE A 76 11.62 -16.36 21.29
N ASP A 77 11.34 -15.11 20.91
CA ASP A 77 10.01 -14.52 21.02
C ASP A 77 9.10 -15.10 19.93
N VAL A 78 8.42 -16.19 20.29
CA VAL A 78 7.46 -16.90 19.44
C VAL A 78 6.36 -15.95 18.96
N ASP A 79 5.92 -15.00 19.79
CA ASP A 79 4.84 -14.09 19.44
C ASP A 79 5.29 -13.04 18.42
N SER A 80 6.51 -12.54 18.54
CA SER A 80 7.12 -11.66 17.53
C SER A 80 7.37 -12.41 16.22
N TYR A 81 7.79 -13.68 16.27
CA TYR A 81 7.99 -14.52 15.09
C TYR A 81 6.66 -14.85 14.37
N LEU A 82 5.61 -15.20 15.12
CA LEU A 82 4.28 -15.47 14.57
C LEU A 82 3.63 -14.22 13.96
N LYS A 83 3.93 -13.02 14.49
CA LYS A 83 3.39 -11.74 13.98
C LYS A 83 4.18 -11.18 12.79
N SER A 84 5.51 -11.24 12.84
CA SER A 84 6.38 -10.61 11.83
C SER A 84 6.81 -11.55 10.70
N GLY A 85 6.79 -12.87 10.95
CA GLY A 85 7.32 -13.88 10.05
C GLY A 85 8.84 -13.78 9.84
N PHE A 86 9.56 -13.09 10.72
CA PHE A 86 10.99 -12.83 10.61
C PHE A 86 11.75 -13.43 11.80
N VAL A 87 12.83 -14.17 11.52
CA VAL A 87 13.81 -14.58 12.54
C VAL A 87 14.93 -13.55 12.53
N LEU A 88 15.22 -12.93 13.69
CA LEU A 88 16.27 -11.92 13.85
C LEU A 88 17.70 -12.50 13.81
N ASN A 89 17.87 -13.82 13.98
CA ASN A 89 19.17 -14.51 13.93
C ASN A 89 19.11 -15.77 13.03
N PRO A 90 19.62 -15.73 11.79
CA PRO A 90 19.57 -16.84 10.85
C PRO A 90 20.80 -17.75 10.97
N MET A 91 20.89 -18.55 12.03
CA MET A 91 21.83 -19.68 12.05
C MET A 91 21.10 -20.93 11.55
N GLY A 92 20.89 -20.99 10.23
CA GLY A 92 20.26 -22.13 9.55
C GLY A 92 20.18 -21.91 8.04
N VAL A 93 20.89 -22.76 7.28
CA VAL A 93 21.11 -22.66 5.82
C VAL A 93 19.84 -22.88 4.97
N SER A 94 18.66 -22.85 5.57
CA SER A 94 17.35 -22.91 4.90
C SER A 94 16.40 -21.75 5.25
N GLY A 95 16.79 -20.85 6.17
CA GLY A 95 15.91 -19.77 6.68
C GLY A 95 15.91 -18.48 5.85
N GLN A 96 17.01 -18.19 5.13
CA GLN A 96 17.16 -16.97 4.31
C GLN A 96 17.85 -17.19 2.97
N ALA A 97 18.55 -18.30 2.76
CA ALA A 97 19.25 -18.59 1.52
C ALA A 97 18.23 -19.07 0.46
N GLY A 98 17.81 -18.18 -0.44
CA GLY A 98 17.08 -18.56 -1.65
C GLY A 98 15.71 -17.93 -1.86
N LYS A 99 15.28 -16.96 -1.04
CA LYS A 99 14.08 -16.18 -1.39
C LYS A 99 14.44 -15.25 -2.55
N SER A 100 14.08 -15.67 -3.76
CA SER A 100 14.18 -14.81 -4.92
C SER A 100 13.35 -13.54 -4.69
N ARG A 101 13.93 -12.39 -5.00
CA ARG A 101 13.23 -11.11 -4.93
C ARG A 101 11.97 -11.21 -5.81
N PRO A 102 10.79 -10.81 -5.30
CA PRO A 102 9.58 -10.84 -6.09
C PRO A 102 9.67 -9.89 -7.28
N GLU A 103 9.17 -10.34 -8.42
CA GLU A 103 9.07 -9.55 -9.64
C GLU A 103 7.74 -8.76 -9.61
N THR A 104 7.81 -7.50 -9.19
CA THR A 104 6.64 -6.58 -9.20
C THR A 104 6.48 -5.84 -10.54
N GLY A 105 7.48 -5.96 -11.43
CA GLY A 105 7.56 -5.18 -12.68
C GLY A 105 8.03 -3.72 -12.49
N VAL A 106 8.20 -3.26 -11.24
CA VAL A 106 8.68 -1.89 -10.98
C VAL A 106 10.14 -1.75 -11.39
N LEU A 107 10.42 -0.75 -12.23
CA LEU A 107 11.77 -0.36 -12.62
C LEU A 107 11.98 1.09 -12.20
N LEU A 108 12.78 1.31 -11.16
CA LEU A 108 13.12 2.65 -10.71
C LEU A 108 14.02 3.34 -11.73
N ARG A 109 13.87 4.65 -11.88
CA ARG A 109 14.77 5.45 -12.69
C ARG A 109 16.15 5.58 -12.03
N ASP A 110 17.20 5.53 -12.85
CA ASP A 110 18.57 5.82 -12.46
C ASP A 110 18.68 7.25 -11.88
N GLY A 111 19.31 7.39 -10.73
CA GLY A 111 19.36 8.64 -9.97
C GLY A 111 18.10 8.99 -9.17
N SER A 112 17.00 8.23 -9.29
CA SER A 112 15.83 8.38 -8.41
C SER A 112 15.94 7.44 -7.21
N GLU A 113 15.46 7.92 -6.07
CA GLU A 113 15.23 7.10 -4.88
C GLU A 113 13.75 7.14 -4.50
N VAL A 114 13.31 6.11 -3.79
CA VAL A 114 11.97 6.10 -3.21
C VAL A 114 12.03 6.98 -1.98
N SER A 115 11.30 8.09 -2.03
CA SER A 115 11.25 9.04 -0.90
C SER A 115 9.96 8.84 -0.14
N ARG A 116 10.04 8.93 1.19
CA ARG A 116 8.87 9.03 2.07
C ARG A 116 9.02 10.26 2.95
N ASP A 117 8.03 11.14 2.92
CA ASP A 117 7.96 12.24 3.88
C ASP A 117 7.51 11.68 5.24
N PRO A 118 8.33 11.79 6.31
CA PRO A 118 7.98 11.28 7.62
C PRO A 118 6.78 12.01 8.26
N ARG A 119 6.46 13.24 7.83
CA ARG A 119 5.39 14.05 8.43
C ARG A 119 4.03 13.73 7.81
N THR A 120 3.98 13.68 6.49
CA THR A 120 2.73 13.45 5.74
C THR A 120 2.49 11.98 5.41
N GLY A 121 3.54 11.14 5.48
CA GLY A 121 3.49 9.76 5.04
C GLY A 121 3.37 9.62 3.53
N GLU A 122 3.60 10.69 2.75
CA GLU A 122 3.59 10.64 1.29
C GLU A 122 4.82 9.90 0.76
N ILE A 123 4.60 8.98 -0.17
CA ILE A 123 5.61 8.21 -0.87
C ILE A 123 5.66 8.67 -2.31
N LEU A 124 6.86 8.92 -2.80
CA LEU A 124 7.16 9.32 -4.17
C LEU A 124 8.17 8.36 -4.78
N ALA A 125 7.86 7.87 -5.99
CA ALA A 125 8.77 7.03 -6.76
C ALA A 125 8.68 7.34 -8.25
N GLU A 126 9.82 7.60 -8.89
CA GLU A 126 9.91 7.62 -10.35
C GLU A 126 10.15 6.21 -10.89
N ILE A 127 9.17 5.71 -11.64
CA ILE A 127 9.19 4.40 -12.28
C ILE A 127 9.31 4.56 -13.79
N ILE A 128 9.87 3.56 -14.46
CA ILE A 128 9.98 3.52 -15.92
C ILE A 128 8.95 2.55 -16.46
N LEU A 129 8.11 3.05 -17.37
CA LEU A 129 7.17 2.25 -18.14
C LEU A 129 7.58 2.20 -19.61
N THR A 130 7.00 1.26 -20.35
CA THR A 130 7.19 1.13 -21.80
C THR A 130 5.99 1.65 -22.57
N THR A 131 6.27 2.28 -23.71
CA THR A 131 5.26 2.68 -24.70
C THR A 131 4.91 1.50 -25.63
N ILE A 132 3.96 1.72 -26.53
CA ILE A 132 3.65 0.77 -27.62
C ILE A 132 4.87 0.61 -28.56
N SER A 133 5.66 1.67 -28.76
CA SER A 133 6.88 1.65 -29.58
C SER A 133 8.08 1.01 -28.88
N GLY A 134 7.95 0.64 -27.60
CA GLY A 134 9.05 0.10 -26.78
C GLY A 134 9.98 1.16 -26.19
N GLU A 135 9.65 2.44 -26.36
CA GLU A 135 10.36 3.55 -25.72
C GLU A 135 10.09 3.56 -24.21
N LYS A 136 11.07 4.07 -23.45
CA LYS A 136 10.98 4.16 -21.99
C LYS A 136 10.46 5.53 -21.60
N VAL A 137 9.37 5.55 -20.84
CA VAL A 137 8.74 6.78 -20.33
C VAL A 137 8.82 6.79 -18.80
N PRO A 138 9.40 7.86 -18.19
CA PRO A 138 9.37 8.01 -16.75
C PRO A 138 7.97 8.43 -16.28
N VAL A 139 7.49 7.80 -15.23
CA VAL A 139 6.20 8.05 -14.58
C VAL A 139 6.46 8.27 -13.10
N LEU A 140 5.87 9.33 -12.55
CA LEU A 140 5.88 9.60 -11.12
C LEU A 140 4.66 8.92 -10.49
N ALA A 141 4.91 7.94 -9.63
CA ALA A 141 3.90 7.29 -8.82
C ALA A 141 3.94 7.84 -7.39
N SER A 142 2.78 8.20 -6.85
CA SER A 142 2.64 8.70 -5.48
C SER A 142 1.43 8.11 -4.76
N TYR A 143 1.57 7.93 -3.45
CA TYR A 143 0.49 7.55 -2.54
C TYR A 143 0.89 7.90 -1.11
N SER A 144 -0.07 8.02 -0.20
CA SER A 144 0.16 8.24 1.23
C SER A 144 -0.04 6.94 2.01
N SER A 145 0.86 6.64 2.95
CA SER A 145 0.73 5.51 3.87
C SER A 145 1.22 5.85 5.28
N THR A 146 0.41 5.45 6.26
CA THR A 146 0.76 5.50 7.68
C THR A 146 1.88 4.52 8.03
N TRP A 147 2.05 3.46 7.22
CA TRP A 147 3.07 2.45 7.43
C TRP A 147 4.45 2.93 6.96
N PRO A 148 5.53 2.49 7.63
CA PRO A 148 6.89 2.84 7.22
C PRO A 148 7.23 2.19 5.88
N LEU A 149 8.11 2.86 5.13
CA LEU A 149 8.70 2.33 3.91
C LEU A 149 9.55 1.10 4.26
N ALA A 150 9.27 -0.03 3.61
CA ALA A 150 10.06 -1.24 3.75
C ALA A 150 11.38 -1.07 2.99
N THR A 151 12.50 -1.29 3.68
CA THR A 151 13.84 -1.20 3.11
C THR A 151 14.45 -2.61 3.01
N GLY A 152 15.29 -2.82 1.99
CA GLY A 152 15.99 -4.08 1.78
C GLY A 152 16.11 -4.46 0.31
N SER A 153 16.91 -5.50 0.04
CA SER A 153 17.18 -5.97 -1.32
C SER A 153 16.00 -6.66 -1.99
N VAL A 154 14.93 -6.99 -1.25
CA VAL A 154 13.75 -7.70 -1.75
C VAL A 154 12.52 -6.80 -1.95
N PHE A 155 12.63 -5.53 -1.61
CA PHE A 155 11.55 -4.55 -1.68
C PHE A 155 11.81 -3.55 -2.82
N ASP A 156 10.76 -3.25 -3.57
CA ASP A 156 10.75 -2.16 -4.56
C ASP A 156 10.18 -0.90 -3.89
N VAL A 157 8.94 -0.52 -4.23
CA VAL A 157 8.17 0.53 -3.57
C VAL A 157 7.10 -0.14 -2.73
N GLU A 158 7.39 -0.35 -1.45
CA GLU A 158 6.49 -1.03 -0.51
C GLU A 158 6.52 -0.35 0.86
N CYS A 159 5.35 -0.14 1.45
CA CYS A 159 5.17 0.23 2.84
C CYS A 159 4.57 -0.96 3.60
N ARG A 160 5.05 -1.22 4.81
CA ARG A 160 4.65 -2.38 5.60
C ARG A 160 4.60 -2.07 7.07
N ASP A 161 3.53 -2.50 7.72
CA ASP A 161 3.51 -2.58 9.18
C ASP A 161 4.14 -3.90 9.63
N LEU A 162 5.26 -3.79 10.34
CA LEU A 162 6.00 -4.94 10.89
C LEU A 162 5.20 -5.68 11.97
N LYS A 163 4.27 -5.01 12.65
CA LYS A 163 3.50 -5.60 13.76
C LYS A 163 2.29 -6.41 13.27
N THR A 164 1.60 -5.90 12.26
CA THR A 164 0.35 -6.50 11.78
C THR A 164 0.52 -7.29 10.48
N GLY A 165 1.59 -7.03 9.73
CA GLY A 165 1.81 -7.62 8.41
C GLY A 165 0.91 -7.04 7.31
N ASP A 166 0.30 -5.88 7.57
CA ASP A 166 -0.43 -5.09 6.58
C ASP A 166 0.57 -4.40 5.65
N THR A 167 0.28 -4.37 4.34
CA THR A 167 1.23 -3.91 3.32
C THR A 167 0.55 -3.09 2.23
N ALA A 168 1.28 -2.14 1.67
CA ALA A 168 0.94 -1.43 0.44
C ALA A 168 2.15 -1.40 -0.50
N PHE A 169 2.02 -1.88 -1.73
CA PHE A 169 3.14 -1.90 -2.68
C PHE A 169 2.69 -1.59 -4.11
N LEU A 170 3.63 -1.06 -4.90
CA LEU A 170 3.44 -0.83 -6.33
C LEU A 170 3.79 -2.07 -7.15
N ALA A 171 3.03 -2.28 -8.21
CA ALA A 171 3.32 -3.26 -9.25
C ALA A 171 3.03 -2.65 -10.63
N VAL A 172 3.72 -3.15 -11.65
CA VAL A 172 3.56 -2.76 -13.05
C VAL A 172 3.13 -3.98 -13.83
N SER A 173 2.07 -3.84 -14.63
CA SER A 173 1.56 -4.93 -15.45
C SER A 173 2.42 -5.18 -16.68
N SER A 174 2.19 -6.32 -17.32
CA SER A 174 2.52 -6.53 -18.73
C SER A 174 1.82 -5.51 -19.65
N SER A 175 2.20 -5.53 -20.93
CA SER A 175 1.60 -4.70 -21.99
C SER A 175 0.07 -4.80 -21.98
N THR A 176 -0.63 -3.67 -21.95
CA THR A 176 -2.10 -3.59 -22.03
C THR A 176 -2.60 -3.82 -23.46
N GLY A 177 -1.69 -3.87 -24.44
CA GLY A 177 -2.02 -4.04 -25.86
C GLY A 177 -2.80 -2.86 -26.43
N GLY A 178 -2.59 -1.66 -25.90
CA GLY A 178 -3.30 -0.44 -26.31
C GLY A 178 -4.75 -0.33 -25.84
N LYS A 179 -5.23 -1.26 -24.99
CA LYS A 179 -6.59 -1.24 -24.46
C LYS A 179 -6.75 -0.22 -23.35
N SER A 180 -7.95 0.34 -23.24
CA SER A 180 -8.33 1.21 -22.12
C SER A 180 -8.49 0.40 -20.82
N ILE A 181 -8.36 1.07 -19.66
CA ILE A 181 -8.45 0.42 -18.35
C ILE A 181 -9.79 -0.30 -18.12
N SER A 182 -10.87 0.20 -18.73
CA SER A 182 -12.22 -0.36 -18.70
C SER A 182 -12.36 -1.64 -19.53
N GLU A 183 -11.60 -1.77 -20.62
CA GLU A 183 -11.66 -2.92 -21.52
C GLU A 183 -10.83 -4.12 -21.05
N LEU A 184 -9.88 -3.88 -20.14
CA LEU A 184 -9.07 -4.96 -19.56
C LEU A 184 -9.96 -5.91 -18.75
N LYS A 185 -9.68 -7.21 -18.84
CA LYS A 185 -10.41 -8.22 -18.04
C LYS A 185 -9.87 -8.23 -16.61
N ASP A 186 -10.68 -8.64 -15.64
CA ASP A 186 -10.20 -8.84 -14.26
C ASP A 186 -9.02 -9.81 -14.20
N SER A 187 -9.04 -10.84 -15.07
CA SER A 187 -7.97 -11.82 -15.20
C SER A 187 -6.62 -11.18 -15.59
N PHE A 188 -6.61 -10.06 -16.30
CA PHE A 188 -5.37 -9.34 -16.62
C PHE A 188 -4.68 -8.88 -15.33
N PHE A 189 -5.43 -8.28 -14.41
CA PHE A 189 -4.88 -7.77 -13.15
C PHE A 189 -4.50 -8.91 -12.21
N THR A 190 -5.35 -9.92 -12.06
CA THR A 190 -5.05 -11.06 -11.18
C THR A 190 -3.87 -11.87 -11.68
N ASN A 191 -3.71 -12.06 -12.99
CA ASN A 191 -2.57 -12.82 -13.54
C ASN A 191 -1.24 -12.07 -13.35
N ASN A 192 -1.24 -10.74 -13.46
CA ASN A 192 -0.05 -9.94 -13.16
C ASN A 192 0.26 -9.94 -11.66
N LEU A 193 -0.75 -9.80 -10.80
CA LEU A 193 -0.57 -9.74 -9.34
C LEU A 193 -0.11 -11.07 -8.74
N PHE A 194 -0.70 -12.17 -9.20
CA PHE A 194 -0.45 -13.53 -8.71
C PHE A 194 0.45 -14.34 -9.65
N ALA A 195 1.29 -13.64 -10.43
CA ALA A 195 2.31 -14.28 -11.24
C ALA A 195 3.18 -15.21 -10.37
N PRO A 196 3.74 -16.32 -10.89
CA PRO A 196 4.51 -17.27 -10.09
C PRO A 196 5.70 -16.67 -9.33
N LYS A 197 6.28 -15.60 -9.86
CA LYS A 197 7.38 -14.83 -9.24
C LYS A 197 6.92 -13.53 -8.56
N GLY A 198 5.61 -13.30 -8.48
CA GLY A 198 5.02 -12.09 -7.92
C GLY A 198 5.14 -12.02 -6.40
N ARG A 199 4.77 -10.87 -5.84
CA ARG A 199 4.90 -10.57 -4.40
C ARG A 199 4.16 -11.54 -3.49
N PHE A 200 2.98 -12.00 -3.90
CA PHE A 200 2.20 -12.96 -3.11
C PHE A 200 2.60 -14.42 -3.35
N SER A 201 3.42 -14.68 -4.36
CA SER A 201 3.81 -16.04 -4.77
C SER A 201 5.16 -16.48 -4.21
N SER A 202 5.78 -15.68 -3.32
CA SER A 202 7.14 -15.93 -2.80
C SER A 202 7.32 -17.29 -2.12
N TYR A 203 6.23 -17.91 -1.62
CA TYR A 203 6.25 -19.22 -0.99
C TYR A 203 5.45 -20.28 -1.73
N GLY A 204 4.89 -19.94 -2.90
CA GLY A 204 3.90 -20.75 -3.60
C GLY A 204 2.79 -19.87 -4.15
N GLN A 205 2.20 -20.30 -5.26
CA GLN A 205 1.16 -19.53 -5.93
C GLN A 205 -0.08 -19.41 -5.02
N PRO A 206 -0.68 -18.22 -4.89
CA PRO A 206 -1.89 -18.04 -4.11
C PRO A 206 -3.06 -18.90 -4.61
N THR A 207 -3.83 -19.42 -3.67
CA THR A 207 -5.01 -20.25 -3.89
C THR A 207 -6.29 -19.45 -3.59
N ASP A 208 -7.46 -20.01 -3.94
CA ASP A 208 -8.78 -19.42 -3.66
C ASP A 208 -8.96 -17.97 -4.13
N ILE A 209 -8.34 -17.61 -5.25
CA ILE A 209 -8.39 -16.25 -5.79
C ILE A 209 -9.82 -15.94 -6.24
N LYS A 210 -10.42 -14.92 -5.62
CA LYS A 210 -11.78 -14.45 -5.89
C LYS A 210 -11.79 -12.93 -6.00
N VAL A 211 -12.35 -12.42 -7.10
CA VAL A 211 -12.68 -11.01 -7.28
C VAL A 211 -14.04 -10.76 -6.63
N ARG A 212 -14.07 -9.90 -5.61
CA ARG A 212 -15.28 -9.60 -4.83
C ARG A 212 -16.03 -8.40 -5.35
N LYS A 213 -15.28 -7.35 -5.70
CA LYS A 213 -15.83 -6.11 -6.25
C LYS A 213 -14.91 -5.62 -7.36
N ASN A 214 -15.52 -5.01 -8.35
CA ASN A 214 -14.83 -4.35 -9.46
C ASN A 214 -15.59 -3.07 -9.76
N SER A 215 -14.88 -1.94 -9.74
CA SER A 215 -15.43 -0.64 -10.11
C SER A 215 -14.42 0.10 -10.98
N VAL A 216 -14.95 0.88 -11.93
CA VAL A 216 -14.17 1.77 -12.78
C VAL A 216 -14.65 3.18 -12.50
N THR A 217 -13.73 4.06 -12.11
CA THR A 217 -13.99 5.46 -11.80
C THR A 217 -13.03 6.32 -12.62
N GLY A 218 -13.51 6.81 -13.77
CA GLY A 218 -12.69 7.58 -14.70
C GLY A 218 -11.51 6.76 -15.24
N ALA A 219 -10.29 7.26 -15.06
CA ALA A 219 -9.05 6.59 -15.48
C ALA A 219 -8.57 5.49 -14.52
N TYR A 220 -9.28 5.28 -13.41
CA TYR A 220 -8.89 4.32 -12.38
C TYR A 220 -9.84 3.12 -12.37
N ARG A 221 -9.27 1.94 -12.14
CA ARG A 221 -10.03 0.73 -11.82
C ARG A 221 -9.67 0.24 -10.43
N VAL A 222 -10.66 -0.10 -9.63
CA VAL A 222 -10.50 -0.63 -8.28
C VAL A 222 -11.05 -2.05 -8.21
N LEU A 223 -10.25 -2.98 -7.71
CA LEU A 223 -10.59 -4.38 -7.51
C LEU A 223 -10.44 -4.77 -6.05
N ASP A 224 -11.47 -5.36 -5.47
CA ASP A 224 -11.39 -6.04 -4.17
C ASP A 224 -11.17 -7.53 -4.40
N LEU A 225 -10.12 -8.07 -3.81
CA LEU A 225 -9.66 -9.43 -3.98
C LEU A 225 -9.67 -10.16 -2.63
N SER A 226 -9.99 -11.45 -2.65
CA SER A 226 -9.65 -12.38 -1.57
C SER A 226 -8.94 -13.59 -2.13
N PHE A 227 -7.93 -14.06 -1.41
CA PHE A 227 -7.06 -15.16 -1.81
C PHE A 227 -6.36 -15.72 -0.58
N SER A 228 -5.73 -16.87 -0.71
CA SER A 228 -4.94 -17.50 0.35
C SER A 228 -3.48 -17.54 -0.06
N THR A 229 -2.56 -17.18 0.85
CA THR A 229 -1.11 -17.24 0.61
C THR A 229 -0.47 -18.25 1.54
N LEU A 230 0.47 -19.05 1.04
CA LEU A 230 1.22 -19.97 1.88
C LEU A 230 2.19 -19.19 2.80
N SER A 231 2.14 -19.52 4.09
CA SER A 231 3.08 -19.00 5.08
C SER A 231 4.25 -19.96 5.28
N GLN A 232 5.49 -19.45 5.19
CA GLN A 232 6.67 -20.26 5.43
C GLN A 232 6.75 -20.76 6.89
N SER A 233 6.38 -19.91 7.85
CA SER A 233 6.59 -20.19 9.28
C SER A 233 5.66 -21.27 9.80
N THR A 234 4.41 -21.29 9.31
CA THR A 234 3.38 -22.19 9.79
C THR A 234 3.07 -23.33 8.81
N GLN A 235 3.57 -23.25 7.57
CA GLN A 235 3.21 -24.17 6.48
C GLN A 235 1.69 -24.25 6.25
N THR A 236 0.97 -23.19 6.62
CA THR A 236 -0.48 -23.09 6.46
C THR A 236 -0.83 -21.98 5.50
N GLU A 237 -1.96 -22.17 4.82
CA GLU A 237 -2.57 -21.12 4.00
C GLU A 237 -3.20 -20.06 4.90
N ILE A 238 -2.79 -18.81 4.69
CA ILE A 238 -3.34 -17.66 5.41
C ILE A 238 -4.29 -16.92 4.47
N PRO A 239 -5.59 -16.81 4.80
CA PRO A 239 -6.53 -16.04 4.01
C PRO A 239 -6.20 -14.55 4.11
N ARG A 240 -6.09 -13.91 2.95
CA ARG A 240 -5.81 -12.48 2.80
C ARG A 240 -6.90 -11.81 1.97
N ARG A 241 -6.99 -10.50 2.17
CA ARG A 241 -7.73 -9.61 1.30
C ARG A 241 -6.79 -8.55 0.77
N ALA A 242 -7.08 -8.07 -0.43
CA ALA A 242 -6.40 -6.93 -1.00
C ALA A 242 -7.39 -6.03 -1.73
N ARG A 243 -7.07 -4.74 -1.74
CA ARG A 243 -7.67 -3.78 -2.64
C ARG A 243 -6.58 -3.28 -3.58
N LEU A 244 -6.86 -3.35 -4.86
CA LEU A 244 -5.97 -2.92 -5.93
C LEU A 244 -6.61 -1.73 -6.63
N ILE A 245 -5.82 -0.69 -6.87
CA ILE A 245 -6.17 0.39 -7.79
C ILE A 245 -5.18 0.40 -8.94
N ALA A 246 -5.68 0.51 -10.16
CA ALA A 246 -4.88 0.52 -11.37
C ALA A 246 -5.22 1.72 -12.24
N THR A 247 -4.20 2.28 -12.90
CA THR A 247 -4.33 3.32 -13.93
C THR A 247 -3.32 3.08 -15.03
N ILE A 248 -3.58 3.61 -16.23
CA ILE A 248 -2.65 3.60 -17.36
C ILE A 248 -2.22 5.05 -17.59
N PRO A 249 -1.00 5.45 -17.21
CA PRO A 249 -0.49 6.78 -17.49
C PRO A 249 -0.48 7.09 -18.98
N GLU A 250 -0.73 8.34 -19.33
CA GLU A 250 -0.75 8.79 -20.72
C GLU A 250 0.57 8.50 -21.44
N GLY A 251 0.49 8.08 -22.70
CA GLY A 251 1.66 7.72 -23.51
C GLY A 251 2.30 6.37 -23.17
N THR A 252 1.73 5.61 -22.23
CA THR A 252 2.26 4.30 -21.82
C THR A 252 1.35 3.15 -22.22
N ASN A 253 1.89 1.95 -22.26
CA ASN A 253 1.18 0.72 -22.61
C ASN A 253 1.20 -0.29 -21.45
N GLN A 254 1.39 0.19 -20.22
CA GLN A 254 1.42 -0.65 -19.02
C GLN A 254 0.54 -0.01 -17.94
N ALA A 255 -0.15 -0.84 -17.17
CA ALA A 255 -0.90 -0.37 -16.02
C ALA A 255 0.01 -0.30 -14.79
N VAL A 256 -0.06 0.81 -14.07
CA VAL A 256 0.53 0.95 -12.73
C VAL A 256 -0.53 0.61 -11.72
N MET A 257 -0.19 -0.29 -10.80
CA MET A 257 -1.10 -0.83 -9.78
C MET A 257 -0.55 -0.52 -8.40
N LEU A 258 -1.38 0.03 -7.51
CA LEU A 258 -1.12 0.06 -6.08
C LEU A 258 -1.99 -1.01 -5.41
N ILE A 259 -1.36 -1.85 -4.60
CA ILE A 259 -2.02 -2.96 -3.91
C ILE A 259 -1.85 -2.78 -2.42
N GLY A 260 -2.96 -2.63 -1.70
CA GLY A 260 -3.01 -2.70 -0.25
C GLY A 260 -3.57 -4.05 0.20
N SER A 261 -2.89 -4.76 1.11
CA SER A 261 -3.30 -6.08 1.58
C SER A 261 -3.17 -6.24 3.09
N ALA A 262 -4.11 -6.98 3.67
CA ALA A 262 -4.10 -7.42 5.06
C ALA A 262 -4.57 -8.87 5.18
N ALA A 263 -4.26 -9.52 6.31
CA ALA A 263 -4.88 -10.79 6.66
C ALA A 263 -6.40 -10.63 6.84
N ASP A 264 -7.21 -11.65 6.52
CA ASP A 264 -8.68 -11.55 6.56
C ASP A 264 -9.22 -11.15 7.95
N LEU A 265 -8.58 -11.64 9.02
CA LEU A 265 -8.92 -11.28 10.40
C LEU A 265 -8.67 -9.79 10.70
N ARG A 266 -7.60 -9.21 10.12
CA ARG A 266 -7.23 -7.80 10.30
C ARG A 266 -8.08 -6.88 9.43
N TRP A 267 -8.39 -7.32 8.21
CA TRP A 267 -9.30 -6.63 7.30
C TRP A 267 -10.61 -6.27 8.00
N ARG A 268 -11.24 -7.25 8.65
CA ARG A 268 -12.50 -7.06 9.40
C ARG A 268 -12.35 -6.20 10.66
N LYS A 269 -11.13 -6.04 11.18
CA LYS A 269 -10.81 -5.27 12.41
C LYS A 269 -10.40 -3.82 12.13
N GLY A 270 -10.46 -3.36 10.88
CA GLY A 270 -10.23 -1.95 10.53
C GLY A 270 -9.20 -1.71 9.44
N SER A 271 -8.36 -2.69 9.10
CA SER A 271 -7.34 -2.53 8.04
C SER A 271 -7.96 -2.20 6.67
N GLU A 272 -9.23 -2.56 6.43
CA GLU A 272 -9.96 -2.15 5.23
C GLU A 272 -9.98 -0.62 5.06
N LYS A 273 -10.24 0.14 6.14
CA LYS A 273 -10.33 1.61 6.08
C LYS A 273 -8.96 2.24 5.86
N GLU A 274 -7.92 1.72 6.50
CA GLU A 274 -6.55 2.20 6.32
C GLU A 274 -6.09 1.94 4.88
N ILE A 275 -6.31 0.73 4.36
CA ILE A 275 -6.02 0.38 2.97
C ILE A 275 -6.81 1.26 2.00
N GLU A 276 -8.08 1.52 2.28
CA GLU A 276 -8.90 2.39 1.44
C GLU A 276 -8.34 3.81 1.34
N GLN A 277 -7.88 4.38 2.44
CA GLN A 277 -7.23 5.70 2.45
C GLN A 277 -5.95 5.71 1.60
N VAL A 278 -5.11 4.69 1.76
CA VAL A 278 -3.88 4.50 0.97
C VAL A 278 -4.23 4.43 -0.53
N ILE A 279 -5.20 3.59 -0.88
CA ILE A 279 -5.62 3.36 -2.26
C ILE A 279 -6.21 4.63 -2.90
N ASN A 280 -7.05 5.37 -2.17
CA ASN A 280 -7.67 6.59 -2.68
C ASN A 280 -6.67 7.75 -2.91
N SER A 281 -5.54 7.71 -2.20
CA SER A 281 -4.46 8.68 -2.37
C SER A 281 -3.57 8.42 -3.59
N PHE A 282 -3.71 7.25 -4.25
CA PHE A 282 -2.82 6.84 -5.34
C PHE A 282 -2.95 7.74 -6.57
N ARG A 283 -1.81 8.20 -7.09
CA ARG A 283 -1.70 8.89 -8.37
C ARG A 283 -0.51 8.33 -9.15
N ALA A 284 -0.67 8.21 -10.46
CA ALA A 284 0.45 7.94 -11.36
C ALA A 284 0.32 8.88 -12.56
N ILE A 285 1.32 9.75 -12.73
CA ILE A 285 1.35 10.77 -13.77
C ILE A 285 2.64 10.68 -14.57
N PRO A 286 2.66 11.04 -15.86
CA PRO A 286 3.90 11.18 -16.60
C PRO A 286 4.87 12.11 -15.83
N ALA A 287 6.12 11.68 -15.68
CA ALA A 287 7.08 12.49 -14.94
C ALA A 287 7.40 13.78 -15.72
N PRO A 288 7.71 14.89 -15.03
CA PRO A 288 8.15 16.12 -15.68
C PRO A 288 9.33 15.85 -16.62
N GLN A 289 9.38 16.57 -17.76
CA GLN A 289 10.49 16.44 -18.68
C GLN A 289 11.77 17.00 -18.06
N THR A 290 12.67 16.10 -17.68
CA THR A 290 14.01 16.42 -17.17
C THR A 290 15.05 16.03 -18.22
N ASN A 291 16.16 16.76 -18.33
CA ASN A 291 17.29 16.40 -19.19
C ASN A 291 18.10 15.18 -18.69
N MET A 292 17.61 14.44 -17.69
CA MET A 292 18.26 13.23 -17.17
C MET A 292 17.99 12.03 -18.07
N LYS A 293 19.01 11.19 -18.27
CA LYS A 293 18.89 9.97 -19.07
C LYS A 293 17.82 9.05 -18.48
N VAL A 294 16.89 8.57 -19.32
CA VAL A 294 15.88 7.58 -18.93
C VAL A 294 16.54 6.20 -18.96
N ARG A 295 17.21 5.84 -17.85
CA ARG A 295 17.83 4.53 -17.65
C ARG A 295 17.24 3.89 -16.42
N ALA A 296 17.05 2.57 -16.47
CA ALA A 296 16.63 1.83 -15.29
C ALA A 296 17.80 1.77 -14.31
N LYS A 297 17.52 2.02 -13.04
CA LYS A 297 18.47 1.79 -11.94
C LYS A 297 18.85 0.32 -11.97
N GLU A 298 20.15 0.04 -11.94
CA GLU A 298 20.62 -1.33 -11.86
C GLU A 298 20.07 -1.96 -10.58
N ARG A 299 19.38 -3.09 -10.74
CA ARG A 299 18.93 -3.87 -9.59
C ARG A 299 20.18 -4.44 -8.95
N ARG A 300 20.43 -4.13 -7.67
CA ARG A 300 21.51 -4.75 -6.89
C ARG A 300 21.27 -6.26 -6.90
N ASN A 301 21.89 -6.97 -7.84
CA ASN A 301 21.90 -8.41 -7.86
C ASN A 301 22.75 -8.88 -6.67
N GLN A 302 22.18 -9.70 -5.81
CA GLN A 302 22.97 -10.52 -4.90
C GLN A 302 23.60 -11.60 -5.77
N GLY A 303 24.93 -11.54 -5.91
CA GLY A 303 25.72 -12.71 -6.31
C GLY A 303 25.62 -13.81 -5.25
#